data_AF-A0A5R8MTC7-F1
#
_entry.id   AF-A0A5R8MTC7-F1
#
_cell.length_a   1.000
_cell.length_b   1.000
_cell.length_c   1.000
_cell.angle_alpha   90.00
_cell.angle_beta   90.00
_cell.angle_gamma   90.00
#
_symmetry.space_group_name_H-M   'P 1'
#
loop_
_entity.id
_entity.type
_entity.pdbx_description
1 polymer ?
#
loop_
_entity_poly.entity_id
_entity_poly.type
_entity_poly.pdbx_seq_one_letter_code
_entity_poly.pdbx_strand_id
1 'polypeptide(L)'
;MPDPIAGLLPPGVSLPLYPPAPHCNTRGLTALGEHMIKGMIERGMLVEIDHMSVKAAGRALDLLEAARYPGVISSHSWTDPHYFERVYALGGMINQYGHDAEHFVAEWARTEPPRQQHGIAGYGYGLDVNGMGRLPGPRAANAADPVTYPFTSFDGGVSFDRLRTGERVRDVNTDGVANYGLVPDWIEDMRIIAGDEIVRDMAARASACAAGSRRCS
;
A
#
# COMPACT_ATOMS: atom_id res chain seq x y z
N MET A 1 -12.24 -20.67 -18.37
CA MET A 1 -10.91 -20.35 -18.93
C MET A 1 -10.98 -20.57 -20.43
N PRO A 2 -10.17 -19.89 -21.26
CA PRO A 2 -10.03 -20.30 -22.65
C PRO A 2 -9.37 -21.69 -22.66
N ASP A 3 -9.82 -22.57 -23.55
CA ASP A 3 -9.48 -24.00 -23.59
C ASP A 3 -8.01 -24.39 -23.87
N PRO A 4 -7.06 -23.57 -24.39
CA PRO A 4 -5.84 -24.13 -24.98
C PRO A 4 -4.78 -24.61 -23.98
N ILE A 5 -4.91 -24.34 -22.67
CA ILE A 5 -3.89 -24.77 -21.67
C ILE A 5 -4.17 -26.18 -21.13
N ALA A 6 -5.43 -26.62 -21.15
CA ALA A 6 -5.81 -27.94 -20.62
C ALA A 6 -5.15 -29.11 -21.39
N GLY A 7 -4.88 -28.92 -22.68
CA GLY A 7 -4.22 -29.93 -23.53
C GLY A 7 -2.72 -30.08 -23.33
N LEU A 8 -2.07 -29.20 -22.54
CA LEU A 8 -0.62 -29.23 -22.30
C LEU A 8 -0.23 -29.95 -21.00
N LEU A 9 -1.21 -30.49 -20.26
CA LEU A 9 -0.96 -31.14 -18.98
C LEU A 9 -0.57 -32.62 -19.16
N PRO A 10 0.43 -33.13 -18.41
CA PRO A 10 0.78 -34.54 -18.43
C PRO A 10 -0.41 -35.45 -18.04
N PRO A 11 -0.47 -36.69 -18.54
CA PRO A 11 -1.51 -37.65 -18.15
C PRO A 11 -1.55 -37.83 -16.63
N GLY A 12 -2.73 -37.62 -16.04
CA GLY A 12 -2.95 -37.75 -14.59
C GLY A 12 -2.76 -36.46 -13.78
N VAL A 13 -2.37 -35.34 -14.42
CA VAL A 13 -2.30 -34.03 -13.77
C VAL A 13 -3.63 -33.31 -13.96
N SER A 14 -4.45 -33.27 -12.91
CA SER A 14 -5.57 -32.34 -12.82
C SER A 14 -5.07 -31.01 -12.28
N LEU A 15 -5.54 -29.91 -12.87
CA LEU A 15 -5.34 -28.61 -12.24
C LEU A 15 -6.10 -28.58 -10.92
N PRO A 16 -5.57 -27.90 -9.89
CA PRO A 16 -6.32 -27.65 -8.68
C PRO A 16 -7.60 -26.88 -9.04
N LEU A 17 -8.75 -27.57 -8.94
CA LEU A 17 -10.07 -26.97 -9.02
C LEU A 17 -10.30 -26.20 -7.73
N TYR A 18 -10.01 -24.92 -7.76
CA TYR A 18 -10.35 -24.03 -6.67
C TYR A 18 -11.86 -23.72 -6.72
N PRO A 19 -12.58 -23.81 -5.58
CA PRO A 19 -13.96 -23.35 -5.51
C PRO A 19 -14.05 -21.85 -5.86
N PRO A 20 -15.23 -21.31 -6.21
CA PRO A 20 -15.39 -19.88 -6.37
C PRO A 20 -14.98 -19.14 -5.09
N ALA A 21 -14.32 -17.99 -5.24
CA ALA A 21 -13.91 -17.12 -4.15
C ALA A 21 -15.09 -16.78 -3.20
N PRO A 22 -14.84 -16.52 -1.91
CA PRO A 22 -13.54 -16.22 -1.30
C PRO A 22 -12.75 -17.45 -0.81
N HIS A 23 -11.43 -17.40 -1.00
CA HIS A 23 -10.47 -18.36 -0.45
C HIS A 23 -9.90 -17.85 0.88
N CYS A 24 -10.53 -18.20 1.98
CA CYS A 24 -10.03 -17.82 3.31
C CYS A 24 -9.10 -18.89 3.86
N ASN A 25 -7.88 -18.50 4.26
CA ASN A 25 -7.01 -19.37 5.04
C ASN A 25 -7.70 -19.70 6.37
N THR A 26 -7.88 -20.99 6.64
CA THR A 26 -8.64 -21.48 7.78
C THR A 26 -7.87 -21.39 9.10
N ARG A 27 -6.54 -21.25 9.03
CA ARG A 27 -5.64 -21.17 10.19
C ARG A 27 -5.60 -19.74 10.73
N GLY A 28 -5.85 -19.60 12.03
CA GLY A 28 -5.70 -18.33 12.77
C GLY A 28 -4.33 -18.21 13.45
N LEU A 29 -4.20 -17.19 14.28
CA LEU A 29 -3.01 -16.97 15.10
C LEU A 29 -2.88 -18.11 16.13
N THR A 30 -1.68 -18.68 16.25
CA THR A 30 -1.41 -19.75 17.22
C THR A 30 -1.12 -19.18 18.61
N ALA A 31 -1.14 -20.01 19.65
CA ALA A 31 -0.73 -19.59 20.99
C ALA A 31 0.71 -19.01 21.03
N LEU A 32 1.62 -19.57 20.24
CA LEU A 32 2.98 -19.02 20.09
C LEU A 32 2.98 -17.65 19.38
N GLY A 33 2.13 -17.48 18.36
CA GLY A 33 1.91 -16.19 17.71
C GLY A 33 1.36 -15.13 18.67
N GLU A 34 0.39 -15.49 19.51
CA GLU A 34 -0.09 -14.59 20.57
C GLU A 34 1.02 -14.19 21.55
N HIS A 35 1.86 -15.15 21.94
CA HIS A 35 3.01 -14.87 22.80
C HIS A 35 4.01 -13.91 22.13
N MET A 36 4.29 -14.10 20.84
CA MET A 36 5.14 -13.21 20.05
C MET A 36 4.56 -11.79 20.00
N ILE A 37 3.27 -11.62 19.69
CA ILE A 37 2.63 -10.30 19.65
C ILE A 37 2.71 -9.60 21.00
N LYS A 38 2.42 -10.30 22.10
CA LYS A 38 2.57 -9.74 23.45
C LYS A 38 4.00 -9.29 23.72
N GLY A 39 4.99 -10.10 23.34
CA GLY A 39 6.39 -9.73 23.44
C GLY A 39 6.79 -8.52 22.59
N MET A 40 6.21 -8.36 21.39
CA MET A 40 6.42 -7.18 20.54
C MET A 40 5.83 -5.91 21.17
N ILE A 41 4.61 -6.00 21.72
CA ILE A 41 3.96 -4.92 22.48
C ILE A 41 4.85 -4.48 23.65
N GLU A 42 5.33 -5.42 24.46
CA GLU A 42 6.24 -5.15 25.60
C GLU A 42 7.54 -4.45 25.19
N ARG A 43 8.00 -4.66 23.95
CA ARG A 43 9.25 -4.13 23.42
C ARG A 43 9.06 -2.87 22.59
N GLY A 44 7.83 -2.39 22.41
CA GLY A 44 7.54 -1.24 21.56
C GLY A 44 7.81 -1.51 20.06
N MET A 45 7.72 -2.76 19.62
CA MET A 45 7.93 -3.13 18.21
C MET A 45 6.66 -2.97 17.37
N LEU A 46 6.82 -2.51 16.12
CA LEU A 46 5.73 -2.48 15.16
C LEU A 46 5.23 -3.90 14.82
N VAL A 47 3.92 -4.09 14.83
CA VAL A 47 3.23 -5.32 14.43
C VAL A 47 2.67 -5.13 13.02
N GLU A 48 3.32 -5.76 12.04
CA GLU A 48 2.87 -5.82 10.66
C GLU A 48 1.79 -6.91 10.48
N ILE A 49 0.67 -6.58 9.86
CA ILE A 49 -0.48 -7.49 9.68
C ILE A 49 -0.76 -7.86 8.22
N ASP A 50 -0.01 -7.33 7.26
CA ASP A 50 -0.12 -7.72 5.85
C ASP A 50 0.12 -9.22 5.68
N HIS A 51 -0.65 -9.81 4.76
CA HIS A 51 -0.64 -11.25 4.44
C HIS A 51 -1.02 -12.20 5.57
N MET A 52 -1.34 -11.70 6.77
CA MET A 52 -2.00 -12.54 7.77
C MET A 52 -3.34 -13.03 7.22
N SER A 53 -3.74 -14.25 7.57
CA SER A 53 -5.12 -14.67 7.33
C SER A 53 -6.07 -13.72 8.07
N VAL A 54 -7.28 -13.54 7.54
CA VAL A 54 -8.32 -12.73 8.20
C VAL A 54 -8.47 -13.11 9.69
N LYS A 55 -8.46 -14.42 10.01
CA LYS A 55 -8.51 -14.90 11.39
C LYS A 55 -7.29 -14.50 12.23
N ALA A 56 -6.09 -14.57 11.67
CA ALA A 56 -4.87 -14.21 12.38
C ALA A 56 -4.78 -12.69 12.60
N ALA A 57 -5.07 -11.89 11.57
CA ALA A 57 -5.13 -10.43 11.67
C ALA A 57 -6.19 -9.98 12.68
N GLY A 58 -7.39 -10.56 12.63
CA GLY A 58 -8.46 -10.29 13.58
C GLY A 58 -8.02 -10.53 15.03
N ARG A 59 -7.37 -11.68 15.29
CA ARG A 59 -6.87 -12.01 16.63
C ARG A 59 -5.68 -11.14 17.06
N ALA A 60 -4.80 -10.77 16.14
CA ALA A 60 -3.72 -9.82 16.41
C ALA A 60 -4.28 -8.47 16.86
N LEU A 61 -5.27 -7.95 16.13
CA LEU A 61 -5.94 -6.69 16.47
C LEU A 61 -6.65 -6.76 17.82
N ASP A 62 -7.29 -7.88 18.19
CA ASP A 62 -7.90 -8.04 19.52
C ASP A 62 -6.88 -7.85 20.64
N LEU A 63 -5.66 -8.39 20.47
CA LEU A 63 -4.57 -8.25 21.46
C LEU A 63 -4.06 -6.81 21.53
N LEU A 64 -3.93 -6.16 20.38
CA LEU A 64 -3.46 -4.77 20.26
C LEU A 64 -4.47 -3.79 20.87
N GLU A 65 -5.77 -4.00 20.62
CA GLU A 65 -6.87 -3.22 21.21
C GLU A 65 -6.96 -3.38 22.72
N ALA A 66 -6.86 -4.62 23.21
CA ALA A 66 -6.84 -4.88 24.65
C ALA A 66 -5.66 -4.19 25.34
N ALA A 67 -4.51 -4.09 24.67
CA ALA A 67 -3.33 -3.38 25.15
C ALA A 67 -3.34 -1.87 24.87
N ARG A 68 -4.30 -1.36 24.09
CA ARG A 68 -4.33 0.02 23.55
C ARG A 68 -3.02 0.39 22.85
N TYR A 69 -2.48 -0.56 22.07
CA TYR A 69 -1.16 -0.43 21.46
C TYR A 69 -1.26 0.14 20.04
N PRO A 70 -0.70 1.34 19.76
CA PRO A 70 -0.82 2.00 18.47
C PRO A 70 0.16 1.48 17.40
N GLY A 71 1.14 0.66 17.79
CA GLY A 71 2.22 0.17 16.93
C GLY A 71 1.78 -0.92 15.95
N VAL A 72 0.63 -0.78 15.31
CA VAL A 72 0.15 -1.69 14.25
C VAL A 72 0.29 -1.04 12.90
N ILE A 73 0.75 -1.82 11.91
CA ILE A 73 0.98 -1.35 10.55
C ILE A 73 0.49 -2.37 9.52
N SER A 74 -0.08 -1.87 8.43
CA SER A 74 -0.17 -2.51 7.12
C SER A 74 0.71 -1.71 6.18
N SER A 75 1.89 -2.23 5.87
CA SER A 75 2.93 -1.48 5.14
C SER A 75 2.65 -1.33 3.66
N HIS A 76 1.76 -2.14 3.09
CA HIS A 76 1.36 -2.07 1.68
C HIS A 76 -0.07 -2.59 1.45
N SER A 77 -0.98 -2.37 2.41
CA SER A 77 -2.44 -2.56 2.28
C SER A 77 -2.90 -3.98 1.91
N TRP A 78 -2.07 -5.00 2.11
CA TRP A 78 -2.41 -6.40 1.87
C TRP A 78 -3.07 -7.10 3.08
N THR A 79 -3.53 -6.33 4.06
CA THR A 79 -4.51 -6.76 5.06
C THR A 79 -5.95 -6.63 4.53
N ASP A 80 -6.89 -7.34 5.13
CA ASP A 80 -8.31 -7.24 4.78
C ASP A 80 -8.83 -5.79 5.03
N PRO A 81 -9.45 -5.12 4.04
CA PRO A 81 -9.98 -3.77 4.19
C PRO A 81 -11.01 -3.60 5.31
N HIS A 82 -11.68 -4.67 5.73
CA HIS A 82 -12.57 -4.66 6.89
C HIS A 82 -11.88 -4.23 8.18
N TYR A 83 -10.56 -4.41 8.27
CA TYR A 83 -9.77 -4.03 9.44
C TYR A 83 -9.21 -2.61 9.42
N PHE A 84 -9.44 -1.85 8.34
CA PHE A 84 -8.87 -0.50 8.23
C PHE A 84 -9.33 0.41 9.37
N GLU A 85 -10.62 0.39 9.71
CA GLU A 85 -11.17 1.19 10.80
C GLU A 85 -10.55 0.83 12.15
N ARG A 86 -10.31 -0.46 12.42
CA ARG A 86 -9.66 -0.92 13.67
C ARG A 86 -8.23 -0.41 13.76
N VAL A 87 -7.48 -0.49 12.66
CA VAL A 87 -6.10 0.02 12.58
C VAL A 87 -6.08 1.53 12.82
N TYR A 88 -6.98 2.30 12.18
CA TYR A 88 -7.09 3.74 12.40
C TYR A 88 -7.55 4.08 13.82
N ALA A 89 -8.49 3.34 14.39
CA ALA A 89 -8.95 3.55 15.78
C ALA A 89 -7.84 3.37 16.82
N LEU A 90 -6.86 2.51 16.54
CA LEU A 90 -5.65 2.37 17.36
C LEU A 90 -4.63 3.48 17.17
N GLY A 91 -4.78 4.35 16.16
CA GLY A 91 -3.75 5.29 15.74
C GLY A 91 -2.64 4.62 14.91
N GLY A 92 -2.89 3.41 14.43
CA GLY A 92 -1.97 2.63 13.59
C GLY A 92 -1.87 3.16 12.17
N MET A 93 -1.14 2.41 11.34
CA MET A 93 -0.76 2.86 10.01
C MET A 93 -1.20 1.91 8.91
N ILE A 94 -1.77 2.48 7.84
CA ILE A 94 -2.02 1.77 6.58
C ILE A 94 -1.36 2.59 5.49
N ASN A 95 -0.49 1.94 4.72
CA ASN A 95 0.13 2.50 3.54
C ASN A 95 -0.41 1.74 2.33
N GLN A 96 -0.88 2.46 1.32
CA GLN A 96 -1.47 1.84 0.15
C GLN A 96 -0.39 1.23 -0.76
N TYR A 97 -0.68 0.06 -1.32
CA TYR A 97 0.13 -0.53 -2.37
C TYR A 97 0.26 0.44 -3.57
N GLY A 98 1.43 0.44 -4.22
CA GLY A 98 1.70 1.26 -5.40
C GLY A 98 0.92 0.80 -6.64
N HIS A 99 -0.37 1.12 -6.72
CA HIS A 99 -1.17 0.99 -7.94
C HIS A 99 -0.91 2.16 -8.91
N ASP A 100 -1.47 2.09 -10.12
CA ASP A 100 -1.52 3.25 -11.02
C ASP A 100 -2.20 4.45 -10.33
N ALA A 101 -1.93 5.66 -10.84
CA ALA A 101 -2.33 6.90 -10.17
C ALA A 101 -3.85 7.03 -9.99
N GLU A 102 -4.67 6.55 -10.93
CA GLU A 102 -6.13 6.60 -10.83
C GLU A 102 -6.64 5.74 -9.67
N HIS A 103 -6.18 4.49 -9.58
CA HIS A 103 -6.55 3.62 -8.49
C HIS A 103 -6.00 4.10 -7.15
N PHE A 104 -4.79 4.65 -7.12
CA PHE A 104 -4.22 5.22 -5.90
C PHE A 104 -5.07 6.38 -5.37
N VAL A 105 -5.41 7.35 -6.24
CA VAL A 105 -6.26 8.48 -5.89
C VAL A 105 -7.65 8.03 -5.42
N ALA A 106 -8.25 7.05 -6.10
CA ALA A 106 -9.57 6.55 -5.74
C ALA A 106 -9.61 5.95 -4.31
N GLU A 107 -8.57 5.20 -3.95
CA GLU A 107 -8.46 4.59 -2.63
C GLU A 107 -8.10 5.59 -1.52
N TRP A 108 -7.24 6.58 -1.84
CA TRP A 108 -6.97 7.72 -0.97
C TRP A 108 -8.25 8.44 -0.56
N ALA A 109 -9.10 8.76 -1.54
CA ALA A 109 -10.40 9.40 -1.32
C ALA A 109 -11.38 8.47 -0.59
N ARG A 110 -11.47 7.19 -0.98
CA ARG A 110 -12.37 6.20 -0.34
C ARG A 110 -12.09 6.04 1.15
N THR A 111 -10.83 6.11 1.54
CA THR A 111 -10.41 5.90 2.93
C THR A 111 -10.35 7.20 3.73
N GLU A 112 -10.67 8.35 3.14
CA GLU A 112 -10.59 9.66 3.82
C GLU A 112 -11.54 9.77 5.03
N PRO A 113 -12.83 9.44 4.92
CA PRO A 113 -13.75 9.56 6.06
C PRO A 113 -13.27 8.82 7.32
N PRO A 114 -12.87 7.54 7.29
CA PRO A 114 -12.38 6.87 8.49
C PRO A 114 -11.04 7.42 8.97
N ARG A 115 -10.15 7.92 8.10
CA ARG A 115 -8.92 8.59 8.55
C ARG A 115 -9.23 9.87 9.32
N GLN A 116 -10.12 10.72 8.80
CA GLN A 116 -10.53 11.96 9.45
C GLN A 116 -11.24 11.68 10.79
N GLN A 117 -12.14 10.69 10.83
CA GLN A 117 -12.83 10.26 12.06
C GLN A 117 -11.86 9.93 13.19
N HIS A 118 -10.73 9.32 12.88
CA HIS A 118 -9.73 8.89 13.85
C HIS A 118 -8.52 9.84 13.96
N GLY A 119 -8.57 11.01 13.32
CA GLY A 119 -7.49 12.00 13.38
C GLY A 119 -6.16 11.49 12.80
N ILE A 120 -6.21 10.59 11.82
CA ILE A 120 -5.02 10.03 11.17
C ILE A 120 -4.41 11.06 10.23
N ALA A 121 -3.20 11.50 10.54
CA ALA A 121 -2.47 12.46 9.72
C ALA A 121 -1.85 11.80 8.48
N GLY A 122 -2.18 12.36 7.32
CA GLY A 122 -1.61 12.04 6.02
C GLY A 122 -1.98 10.67 5.47
N TYR A 123 -1.46 10.39 4.26
CA TYR A 123 -1.66 9.14 3.54
C TYR A 123 -0.35 8.56 3.03
N GLY A 124 -0.09 7.27 3.23
CA GLY A 124 1.19 6.65 2.90
C GLY A 124 1.09 5.68 1.74
N TYR A 125 2.22 5.39 1.12
CA TYR A 125 2.35 4.30 0.14
C TYR A 125 3.44 3.31 0.56
N GLY A 126 3.28 2.06 0.14
CA GLY A 126 4.27 1.01 0.23
C GLY A 126 4.33 0.27 -1.09
N LEU A 127 5.43 0.40 -1.83
CA LEU A 127 5.50 -0.15 -3.19
C LEU A 127 5.59 -1.67 -3.20
N ASP A 128 6.17 -2.29 -2.17
CA ASP A 128 6.44 -3.75 -2.10
C ASP A 128 7.22 -4.27 -3.34
N VAL A 129 8.09 -3.40 -3.88
CA VAL A 129 8.86 -3.69 -5.09
C VAL A 129 10.19 -4.34 -4.76
N ASN A 130 10.56 -5.33 -5.58
CA ASN A 130 11.50 -6.42 -5.27
C ASN A 130 10.97 -7.46 -4.25
N GLY A 131 9.75 -7.29 -3.71
CA GLY A 131 9.07 -8.21 -2.79
C GLY A 131 8.08 -9.18 -3.45
N MET A 132 7.94 -9.13 -4.79
CA MET A 132 6.99 -9.82 -5.70
C MET A 132 5.87 -8.93 -6.26
N GLY A 133 5.76 -7.67 -5.80
CA GLY A 133 4.87 -6.66 -6.37
C GLY A 133 5.37 -6.06 -7.70
N ARG A 134 4.45 -5.73 -8.60
CA ARG A 134 4.74 -4.90 -9.78
C ARG A 134 4.74 -3.42 -9.38
N LEU A 135 5.70 -2.66 -9.89
CA LEU A 135 5.64 -1.20 -9.80
C LEU A 135 4.37 -0.66 -10.48
N PRO A 136 3.89 0.54 -10.09
CA PRO A 136 2.75 1.18 -10.74
C PRO A 136 2.87 1.19 -12.27
N GLY A 137 1.84 0.71 -12.95
CA GLY A 137 1.72 0.84 -14.39
C GLY A 137 1.31 2.25 -14.80
N PRO A 138 1.41 2.59 -16.09
CA PRO A 138 0.78 3.81 -16.60
C PRO A 138 -0.74 3.71 -16.44
N ARG A 139 -1.39 4.81 -16.06
CA ARG A 139 -2.85 4.86 -15.99
C ARG A 139 -3.49 4.82 -17.37
N ALA A 140 -4.70 4.27 -17.45
CA ALA A 140 -5.36 4.02 -18.73
C ALA A 140 -5.77 5.31 -19.46
N ALA A 141 -6.15 6.36 -18.74
CA ALA A 141 -6.64 7.61 -19.34
C ALA A 141 -5.56 8.68 -19.53
N ASN A 142 -4.27 8.32 -19.49
CA ASN A 142 -3.15 9.27 -19.55
C ASN A 142 -3.17 10.23 -20.73
N ALA A 143 -3.78 9.86 -21.85
CA ALA A 143 -3.82 10.67 -23.05
C ALA A 143 -4.65 11.95 -22.90
N ALA A 144 -5.58 11.99 -21.93
CA ALA A 144 -6.42 13.17 -21.70
C ALA A 144 -5.66 14.31 -20.99
N ASP A 145 -4.76 13.94 -20.09
CA ASP A 145 -4.11 14.82 -19.12
C ASP A 145 -2.73 14.29 -18.70
N PRO A 146 -1.81 14.02 -19.64
CA PRO A 146 -0.55 13.33 -19.33
C PRO A 146 0.37 14.15 -18.43
N VAL A 147 1.28 13.46 -17.74
CA VAL A 147 2.42 14.15 -17.11
C VAL A 147 3.25 14.83 -18.19
N THR A 148 3.46 16.13 -18.04
CA THR A 148 4.24 16.97 -18.96
C THR A 148 5.56 17.36 -18.32
N TYR A 149 6.62 17.43 -19.13
CA TYR A 149 7.98 17.65 -18.65
C TYR A 149 8.58 18.94 -19.25
N PRO A 150 9.41 19.69 -18.49
CA PRO A 150 9.68 19.48 -17.07
C PRO A 150 8.46 19.82 -16.19
N PHE A 151 8.37 19.20 -15.02
CA PHE A 151 7.44 19.60 -13.95
C PHE A 151 8.23 20.05 -12.72
N THR A 152 7.54 20.66 -11.75
CA THR A 152 8.15 21.12 -10.51
C THR A 152 7.55 20.36 -9.33
N SER A 153 8.36 20.06 -8.31
CA SER A 153 7.89 19.52 -7.04
C SER A 153 6.77 20.38 -6.45
N PHE A 154 5.91 19.78 -5.63
CA PHE A 154 4.76 20.47 -5.03
C PHE A 154 5.15 21.68 -4.15
N ASP A 155 6.38 21.70 -3.63
CA ASP A 155 6.94 22.79 -2.82
C ASP A 155 7.72 23.82 -3.66
N GLY A 156 7.80 23.63 -4.99
CA GLY A 156 8.48 24.52 -5.91
C GLY A 156 10.02 24.42 -5.90
N GLY A 157 10.60 23.56 -5.07
CA GLY A 157 12.04 23.53 -4.81
C GLY A 157 12.88 22.80 -5.85
N VAL A 158 12.30 21.88 -6.61
CA VAL A 158 13.00 21.00 -7.55
C VAL A 158 12.24 20.89 -8.85
N SER A 159 12.93 20.98 -9.98
CA SER A 159 12.37 20.69 -11.30
C SER A 159 12.81 19.31 -11.77
N PHE A 160 11.89 18.54 -12.33
CA PHE A 160 12.09 17.19 -12.81
C PHE A 160 11.92 17.14 -14.33
N ASP A 161 12.97 16.69 -15.02
CA ASP A 161 12.91 16.24 -16.40
C ASP A 161 12.68 14.72 -16.45
N ARG A 162 12.38 14.21 -17.66
CA ARG A 162 12.29 12.76 -17.89
C ARG A 162 13.55 12.05 -17.40
N LEU A 163 13.36 11.01 -16.58
CA LEU A 163 14.46 10.20 -16.06
C LEU A 163 15.25 9.55 -17.21
N ARG A 164 16.57 9.74 -17.22
CA ARG A 164 17.48 9.04 -18.13
C ARG A 164 18.29 7.98 -17.37
N THR A 165 18.17 6.73 -17.79
CA THR A 165 18.93 5.59 -17.25
C THR A 165 19.78 4.98 -18.37
N GLY A 166 21.08 5.31 -18.37
CA GLY A 166 21.97 5.00 -19.50
C GLY A 166 21.50 5.66 -20.78
N GLU A 167 21.23 4.85 -21.81
CA GLU A 167 20.73 5.35 -23.11
C GLU A 167 19.21 5.52 -23.16
N ARG A 168 18.46 4.98 -22.18
CA ARG A 168 17.00 5.04 -22.16
C ARG A 168 16.50 6.28 -21.42
N VAL A 169 15.69 7.08 -22.11
CA VAL A 169 14.83 8.10 -21.51
C VAL A 169 13.50 7.45 -21.17
N ARG A 170 13.03 7.66 -19.94
CA ARG A 170 11.78 7.11 -19.41
C ARG A 170 10.68 8.14 -19.45
N ASP A 171 9.46 7.68 -19.69
CA ASP A 171 8.27 8.52 -19.65
C ASP A 171 7.20 7.78 -18.84
N VAL A 172 6.78 8.33 -17.70
CA VAL A 172 5.83 7.66 -16.81
C VAL A 172 4.50 7.36 -17.51
N ASN A 173 4.13 8.17 -18.51
CA ASN A 173 2.90 7.97 -19.26
C ASN A 173 2.95 6.66 -20.06
N THR A 174 4.11 6.25 -20.57
CA THR A 174 4.22 5.00 -21.37
C THR A 174 4.84 3.85 -20.61
N ASP A 175 5.83 4.13 -19.78
CA ASP A 175 6.62 3.12 -19.06
C ASP A 175 6.02 2.78 -17.68
N GLY A 176 5.10 3.61 -17.17
CA GLY A 176 4.75 3.60 -15.75
C GLY A 176 5.96 3.90 -14.87
N VAL A 177 5.90 3.48 -13.62
CA VAL A 177 7.05 3.57 -12.70
C VAL A 177 8.00 2.42 -13.01
N ALA A 178 8.84 2.56 -14.02
CA ALA A 178 9.78 1.49 -14.41
C ALA A 178 10.87 1.19 -13.36
N ASN A 179 11.15 2.12 -12.44
CA ASN A 179 12.05 1.98 -11.30
C ASN A 179 11.78 3.08 -10.26
N TYR A 180 12.38 2.99 -9.07
CA TYR A 180 12.21 3.95 -7.98
C TYR A 180 12.46 5.42 -8.36
N GLY A 181 13.29 5.68 -9.38
CA GLY A 181 13.57 7.04 -9.86
C GLY A 181 12.38 7.75 -10.50
N LEU A 182 11.29 7.03 -10.82
CA LEU A 182 10.06 7.57 -11.40
C LEU A 182 8.93 7.77 -10.37
N VAL A 183 9.21 7.57 -9.08
CA VAL A 183 8.25 7.87 -8.01
C VAL A 183 7.82 9.35 -8.03
N PRO A 184 8.70 10.35 -8.28
CA PRO A 184 8.26 11.74 -8.41
C PRO A 184 7.25 11.94 -9.54
N ASP A 185 7.46 11.29 -10.69
CA ASP A 185 6.57 11.35 -11.85
C ASP A 185 5.19 10.75 -11.54
N TRP A 186 5.15 9.66 -10.77
CA TRP A 186 3.90 9.04 -10.31
C TRP A 186 3.13 9.92 -9.32
N ILE A 187 3.84 10.64 -8.44
CA ILE A 187 3.22 11.62 -7.54
C ILE A 187 2.68 12.82 -8.34
N GLU A 188 3.40 13.26 -9.38
CA GLU A 188 2.89 14.29 -10.29
C GLU A 188 1.64 13.83 -11.02
N ASP A 189 1.61 12.57 -11.49
CA ASP A 189 0.43 11.98 -12.14
C ASP A 189 -0.79 11.98 -11.21
N MET A 190 -0.60 11.63 -9.93
CA MET A 190 -1.66 11.77 -8.92
C MET A 190 -2.11 13.21 -8.70
N ARG A 191 -1.16 14.17 -8.70
CA ARG A 191 -1.46 15.59 -8.52
C ARG A 191 -2.29 16.13 -9.67
N ILE A 192 -2.08 15.66 -10.90
CA ILE A 192 -2.90 16.03 -12.05
C ILE A 192 -4.36 15.60 -11.84
N ILE A 193 -4.58 14.41 -11.26
CA ILE A 193 -5.92 13.85 -11.03
C ILE A 193 -6.63 14.52 -9.83
N ALA A 194 -5.94 14.66 -8.70
CA ALA A 194 -6.54 15.03 -7.41
C ALA A 194 -6.15 16.43 -6.90
N GLY A 195 -5.29 17.14 -7.61
CA GLY A 195 -4.71 18.40 -7.16
C GLY A 195 -3.66 18.22 -6.06
N ASP A 196 -3.26 19.33 -5.45
CA ASP A 196 -2.19 19.36 -4.46
C ASP A 196 -2.50 18.62 -3.15
N GLU A 197 -3.78 18.36 -2.87
CA GLU A 197 -4.22 17.81 -1.59
C GLU A 197 -3.61 16.44 -1.32
N ILE A 198 -3.64 15.53 -2.29
CA ILE A 198 -3.05 14.20 -2.14
C ILE A 198 -1.54 14.28 -1.85
N VAL A 199 -0.83 15.20 -2.50
CA VAL A 199 0.62 15.36 -2.29
C VAL A 199 0.93 15.92 -0.91
N ARG A 200 0.11 16.86 -0.41
CA ARG A 200 0.23 17.37 0.96
C ARG A 200 -0.06 16.29 1.99
N ASP A 201 -1.06 15.44 1.75
CA ASP A 201 -1.37 14.30 2.60
C ASP A 201 -0.22 13.30 2.64
N MET A 202 0.40 13.01 1.49
CA MET A 202 1.59 12.16 1.41
C MET A 202 2.79 12.74 2.16
N ALA A 203 3.03 14.05 2.03
CA ALA A 203 4.10 14.73 2.76
C ALA A 203 3.85 14.76 4.29
N ALA A 204 2.59 14.98 4.70
CA ALA A 204 2.18 14.96 6.10
C ALA A 204 2.42 13.58 6.73
N ARG A 205 2.18 12.50 5.98
CA ARG A 205 2.40 11.14 6.46
C ARG A 205 3.85 10.84 6.77
N ALA A 206 4.76 11.24 5.89
CA ALA A 206 6.20 11.06 6.10
C ALA A 206 6.65 11.73 7.42
N SER A 207 6.11 12.91 7.70
CA SER A 207 6.38 13.65 8.94
C SER A 207 5.76 12.97 10.18
N ALA A 208 4.55 12.44 10.07
CA ALA A 208 3.87 11.72 11.15
C ALA A 208 4.62 10.45 11.58
N CYS A 209 5.16 9.68 10.62
CA CYS A 209 5.99 8.50 10.88
C CYS A 209 7.24 8.84 11.71
N ALA A 210 7.91 9.95 11.37
CA ALA A 210 9.09 10.45 12.08
C ALA A 210 8.78 11.04 13.46
N ALA A 211 7.53 11.43 13.72
CA ALA A 211 7.07 11.91 15.03
C ALA A 211 6.56 10.78 15.93
N GLY A 212 5.87 9.78 15.37
CA GLY A 212 5.35 8.61 16.08
C GLY A 212 6.45 7.76 16.70
N SER A 213 7.57 7.57 15.99
CA SER A 213 8.76 6.87 16.51
C SER A 213 9.38 7.52 17.76
N ARG A 214 9.16 8.83 17.98
CA ARG A 214 9.60 9.54 19.19
C ARG A 214 8.60 9.52 20.33
N ARG A 215 7.36 9.08 20.09
CA ARG A 215 6.34 8.87 21.14
C ARG A 215 6.38 7.46 21.72
N CYS A 216 7.19 6.56 21.14
CA CYS A 216 7.42 5.20 21.60
C CYS A 216 8.64 5.05 22.53
N SER A 217 9.21 6.16 23.02
CA SER A 217 10.31 6.17 24.01
C SER A 217 9.85 6.71 25.35
#